data_AF-A0A8T3VT79-F1
#
_entry.id   AF-A0A8T3VT79-F1
#
_cell.length_a   1.000
_cell.length_b   1.000
_cell.length_c   1.000
_cell.angle_alpha   90.00
_cell.angle_beta   90.00
_cell.angle_gamma   90.00
#
_symmetry.space_group_name_H-M   'P 1'
#
loop_
_entity.id
_entity.type
_entity.pdbx_description
1 polymer ?
#
loop_
_entity_poly.entity_id
_entity_poly.type
_entity_poly.pdbx_seq_one_letter_code
_entity_poly.pdbx_strand_id
1 'polypeptide(L)'
;MVGIVKAGEDKMLFIGTPDSDEIVQYLEEDDLIAVSSFNLGEKYEKGIRSLAYLTRDIESPILVLPKDHPSSKRLKMVLSVGENVRLDCGIVPGTHPEQDILCSCDSLSGLNIVKSKDGVIIEGEVKNYKIEPF
;
A
#
# COMPACT_ATOMS: atom_id res chain seq x y z
N MET A 1 1.85 -11.16 1.75
CA MET A 1 0.58 -11.08 0.99
C MET A 1 0.30 -9.62 0.72
N VAL A 2 -0.18 -9.28 -0.46
CA VAL A 2 -0.53 -7.90 -0.82
C VAL A 2 -1.98 -7.87 -1.27
N GLY A 3 -2.74 -6.89 -0.77
CA GLY A 3 -4.05 -6.53 -1.30
C GLY A 3 -3.93 -5.22 -2.06
N ILE A 4 -4.65 -5.12 -3.17
CA ILE A 4 -4.63 -3.96 -4.05
C ILE A 4 -6.08 -3.56 -4.28
N VAL A 5 -6.38 -2.28 -4.08
CA VAL A 5 -7.69 -1.72 -4.36
C VAL A 5 -7.53 -0.42 -5.13
N LYS A 6 -8.57 -0.02 -5.84
CA LYS A 6 -8.68 1.30 -6.46
C LYS A 6 -9.06 2.35 -5.44
N ALA A 7 -8.66 3.61 -5.64
CA ALA A 7 -9.18 4.73 -4.88
C ALA A 7 -10.70 4.84 -5.06
N GLY A 8 -11.18 4.64 -6.29
CA GLY A 8 -12.60 4.55 -6.66
C GLY A 8 -13.34 5.88 -6.71
N GLU A 9 -12.70 6.97 -6.32
CA GLU A 9 -13.11 8.35 -6.54
C GLU A 9 -11.88 9.26 -6.41
N ASP A 10 -11.97 10.45 -7.00
CA ASP A 10 -10.94 11.47 -6.87
C ASP A 10 -10.92 11.99 -5.42
N LYS A 11 -9.76 11.92 -4.75
CA LYS A 11 -9.62 12.32 -3.34
C LYS A 11 -8.25 12.87 -3.01
N MET A 12 -8.17 13.59 -1.88
CA MET A 12 -6.91 14.01 -1.29
C MET A 12 -6.60 13.12 -0.09
N LEU A 13 -5.45 12.47 -0.11
CA LEU A 13 -4.89 11.78 1.05
C LEU A 13 -3.84 12.64 1.73
N PHE A 14 -3.92 12.66 3.05
CA PHE A 14 -3.00 13.42 3.89
C PHE A 14 -1.98 12.46 4.51
N ILE A 15 -0.71 12.77 4.32
CA ILE A 15 0.41 11.96 4.78
C ILE A 15 1.21 12.80 5.78
N GLY A 16 1.06 12.48 7.06
CA GLY A 16 1.83 13.09 8.13
C GLY A 16 3.26 12.56 8.14
N THR A 17 4.23 13.46 7.99
CA THR A 17 5.66 13.11 8.04
C THR A 17 6.29 13.47 9.40
N PRO A 18 7.43 12.84 9.77
CA PRO A 18 8.15 13.15 11.00
C PRO A 18 8.59 14.61 11.16
N ASP A 19 8.84 15.30 10.05
CA ASP A 19 9.52 16.59 10.02
C ASP A 19 8.56 17.79 10.07
N SER A 20 7.33 17.56 10.55
CA SER A 20 6.21 18.51 10.74
C SER A 20 5.44 18.96 9.49
N ASP A 21 5.89 18.59 8.30
CA ASP A 21 5.15 18.84 7.06
C ASP A 21 4.15 17.71 6.77
N GLU A 22 2.91 18.08 6.44
CA GLU A 22 1.90 17.19 5.89
C GLU A 22 1.96 17.23 4.37
N ILE A 23 2.10 16.06 3.75
CA ILE A 23 2.07 15.92 2.31
C ILE A 23 0.63 15.65 1.90
N VAL A 24 0.10 16.46 0.99
CA VAL A 24 -1.20 16.21 0.36
C VAL A 24 -0.97 15.49 -0.97
N GLN A 25 -1.44 14.25 -1.06
CA GLN A 25 -1.40 13.46 -2.27
C GLN A 25 -2.79 13.42 -2.91
N TYR A 26 -2.90 13.94 -4.13
CA TYR A 26 -4.10 13.77 -4.93
C TYR A 26 -4.10 12.35 -5.53
N LEU A 27 -5.22 11.66 -5.40
CA LEU A 27 -5.49 10.39 -6.06
C LEU A 27 -6.64 10.57 -7.05
N GLU A 28 -6.43 10.08 -8.27
CA GLU A 28 -7.52 9.86 -9.23
C GLU A 28 -8.30 8.60 -8.85
N GLU A 29 -9.55 8.48 -9.33
CA GLU A 29 -10.40 7.30 -9.10
C GLU A 29 -9.71 5.96 -9.43
N ASP A 30 -8.81 5.99 -10.41
CA ASP A 30 -8.09 4.85 -10.91
C ASP A 30 -6.79 4.54 -10.17
N ASP A 31 -6.33 5.44 -9.30
CA ASP A 31 -5.10 5.22 -8.55
C ASP A 31 -5.24 4.06 -7.57
N LEU A 32 -4.09 3.53 -7.15
CA LEU A 32 -3.99 2.32 -6.37
C LEU A 32 -3.82 2.64 -4.90
N ILE A 33 -4.40 1.80 -4.06
CA ILE A 33 -4.06 1.66 -2.65
C ILE A 33 -3.61 0.21 -2.45
N ALA A 34 -2.33 0.02 -2.19
CA ALA A 34 -1.72 -1.28 -1.99
C ALA A 34 -1.38 -1.46 -0.51
N VAL A 35 -1.84 -2.56 0.09
CA VAL A 35 -1.55 -2.92 1.49
C VAL A 35 -0.81 -4.23 1.51
N SER A 36 0.40 -4.22 2.06
CA SER A 36 1.22 -5.40 2.24
C SER A 36 1.17 -5.88 3.68
N SER A 37 1.00 -7.19 3.84
CA SER A 37 1.16 -7.92 5.10
C SER A 37 2.36 -8.85 5.03
N PHE A 38 3.19 -8.81 6.08
CA PHE A 38 4.35 -9.69 6.26
C PHE A 38 3.97 -11.09 6.76
N ASN A 39 2.68 -11.38 6.91
CA ASN A 39 2.15 -12.66 7.36
C ASN A 39 0.97 -13.10 6.49
N LEU A 40 0.60 -14.38 6.61
CA LEU A 40 -0.46 -15.02 5.84
C LEU A 40 -1.64 -15.44 6.73
N GLY A 41 -2.80 -15.65 6.13
CA GLY A 41 -4.01 -16.18 6.76
C GLY A 41 -5.13 -15.16 6.95
N GLU A 42 -6.33 -15.66 7.28
CA GLU A 42 -7.60 -14.90 7.30
C GLU A 42 -7.53 -13.62 8.15
N LYS A 43 -6.83 -13.66 9.30
CA LYS A 43 -6.64 -12.48 10.17
C LYS A 43 -5.98 -11.32 9.41
N TYR A 44 -4.98 -11.62 8.58
CA TYR A 44 -4.25 -10.61 7.82
C TYR A 44 -5.00 -10.18 6.56
N GLU A 45 -5.81 -11.06 5.95
CA GLU A 45 -6.75 -10.66 4.90
C GLU A 45 -7.77 -9.63 5.41
N LYS A 46 -8.33 -9.87 6.60
CA LYS A 46 -9.20 -8.89 7.28
C LYS A 46 -8.46 -7.59 7.57
N GLY A 47 -7.23 -7.68 8.07
CA GLY A 47 -6.39 -6.51 8.34
C GLY A 47 -6.09 -5.66 7.09
N ILE A 48 -5.79 -6.31 5.96
CA ILE A 48 -5.61 -5.66 4.67
C ILE A 48 -6.88 -4.91 4.26
N ARG A 49 -8.05 -5.58 4.31
CA ARG A 49 -9.33 -4.94 4.00
C ARG A 49 -9.63 -3.77 4.91
N SER A 50 -9.37 -3.90 6.21
CA SER A 50 -9.58 -2.81 7.17
C SER A 50 -8.68 -1.60 6.88
N LEU A 51 -7.39 -1.80 6.60
CA LEU A 51 -6.50 -0.68 6.25
C LEU A 51 -6.88 -0.04 4.91
N ALA A 52 -7.21 -0.85 3.91
CA ALA A 52 -7.71 -0.36 2.64
C ALA A 52 -8.99 0.46 2.82
N TYR A 53 -9.97 -0.03 3.61
CA TYR A 53 -11.21 0.68 3.92
C TYR A 53 -10.96 1.98 4.69
N LEU A 54 -10.10 1.96 5.71
CA LEU A 54 -9.75 3.15 6.47
C LEU A 54 -9.09 4.23 5.60
N THR A 55 -8.29 3.83 4.63
CA THR A 55 -7.61 4.77 3.72
C THR A 55 -8.55 5.25 2.61
N ARG A 56 -9.27 4.32 1.98
CA ARG A 56 -10.11 4.59 0.80
C ARG A 56 -11.42 5.28 1.16
N ASP A 57 -12.17 4.74 2.11
CA ASP A 57 -13.58 5.12 2.33
C ASP A 57 -13.73 6.06 3.54
N ILE A 58 -12.85 5.91 4.54
CA ILE A 58 -12.84 6.76 5.74
C ILE A 58 -11.85 7.92 5.61
N GLU A 59 -10.97 7.89 4.60
CA GLU A 59 -9.96 8.93 4.33
C GLU A 59 -9.05 9.21 5.55
N SER A 60 -8.74 8.16 6.32
CA SER A 60 -7.82 8.26 7.46
C SER A 60 -6.44 8.69 6.96
N PRO A 61 -5.79 9.67 7.63
CA PRO A 61 -4.45 10.09 7.25
C PRO A 61 -3.44 8.96 7.42
N ILE A 62 -2.43 8.97 6.57
CA ILE A 62 -1.30 8.05 6.62
C ILE A 62 -0.20 8.68 7.47
N LEU A 63 0.41 7.91 8.37
CA LEU A 63 1.50 8.39 9.21
C LEU A 63 2.80 7.68 8.84
N VAL A 64 3.78 8.46 8.41
CA VAL A 64 5.13 7.97 8.12
C VAL A 64 5.93 7.97 9.43
N LEU A 65 6.51 6.82 9.77
CA LEU A 65 7.39 6.74 10.93
C LEU A 65 8.79 7.26 10.58
N PRO A 66 9.49 7.90 11.53
CA PRO A 66 10.89 8.22 11.35
C PRO A 66 11.72 6.98 11.05
N LYS A 67 12.83 7.17 10.32
CA LYS A 67 13.82 6.12 10.14
C LYS A 67 14.27 5.59 11.51
N ASP A 68 14.43 4.27 11.60
CA ASP A 68 14.84 3.55 12.82
C ASP A 68 13.88 3.66 14.03
N HIS A 69 12.66 4.16 13.84
CA HIS A 69 11.66 4.22 14.92
C HIS A 69 11.37 2.82 15.50
N PRO A 70 11.37 2.62 16.83
CA PRO A 70 11.26 1.29 17.44
C PRO A 70 9.98 0.52 17.07
N SER A 71 8.89 1.23 16.76
CA SER A 71 7.63 0.61 16.31
C SER A 71 7.71 0.03 14.90
N SER A 72 8.65 0.44 14.04
CA SER A 72 8.80 -0.11 12.67
C SER A 72 9.00 -1.63 12.71
N LYS A 73 9.79 -2.11 13.69
CA LYS A 73 10.03 -3.55 13.95
C LYS A 73 8.77 -4.33 14.35
N ARG A 74 7.71 -3.64 14.78
CA ARG A 74 6.44 -4.23 15.21
C ARG A 74 5.37 -4.17 14.12
N LEU A 75 5.60 -3.40 13.05
CA LEU A 75 4.66 -3.30 11.93
C LEU A 75 4.46 -4.69 11.33
N LYS A 76 3.19 -5.06 11.19
CA LYS A 76 2.77 -6.30 10.54
C LYS A 76 2.26 -6.07 9.13
N MET A 77 1.89 -4.82 8.85
CA MET A 77 1.36 -4.36 7.58
C MET A 77 1.86 -2.94 7.32
N VAL A 78 1.98 -2.61 6.04
CA VAL A 78 2.32 -1.28 5.51
C VAL A 78 1.48 -1.03 4.27
N LEU A 79 1.31 0.22 3.89
CA LEU A 79 0.55 0.59 2.69
C LEU A 79 1.30 1.62 1.86
N SER A 80 0.93 1.71 0.59
CA SER A 80 1.43 2.66 -0.41
C SER A 80 0.27 3.05 -1.34
N VAL A 81 0.31 4.27 -1.85
CA VAL A 81 -0.77 4.85 -2.67
C VAL A 81 -0.21 5.60 -3.88
N GLY A 82 -0.91 5.53 -5.02
CA GLY A 82 -0.57 6.28 -6.23
C GLY A 82 -0.81 5.51 -7.52
N GLU A 83 -0.28 6.04 -8.63
CA GLU A 83 -0.49 5.48 -9.97
C GLU A 83 0.22 4.15 -10.20
N ASN A 84 1.32 3.95 -9.48
CA ASN A 84 2.20 2.81 -9.58
C ASN A 84 2.70 2.39 -8.20
N VAL A 85 2.78 1.08 -7.94
CA VAL A 85 3.37 0.51 -6.73
C VAL A 85 4.32 -0.61 -7.10
N ARG A 86 5.61 -0.40 -6.82
CA ARG A 86 6.67 -1.39 -6.95
C ARG A 86 6.83 -2.17 -5.65
N LEU A 87 6.78 -3.50 -5.75
CA LEU A 87 6.98 -4.39 -4.63
C LEU A 87 8.47 -4.74 -4.47
N ASP A 88 9.01 -4.56 -3.25
CA ASP A 88 10.41 -4.81 -2.97
C ASP A 88 10.59 -5.49 -1.59
N CYS A 89 11.31 -6.61 -1.52
CA CYS A 89 11.61 -7.29 -0.26
C CYS A 89 12.91 -6.84 0.42
N GLY A 90 13.75 -6.07 -0.28
CA GLY A 90 15.05 -5.58 0.20
C GLY A 90 14.97 -4.31 1.05
N ILE A 91 13.79 -3.72 1.20
CA ILE A 91 13.58 -2.45 1.91
C ILE A 91 13.13 -2.66 3.35
N VAL A 92 13.47 -1.72 4.24
CA VAL A 92 12.96 -1.71 5.61
C VAL A 92 11.52 -1.17 5.64
N PRO A 93 10.54 -1.93 6.17
CA PRO A 93 9.14 -1.53 6.24
C PRO A 93 8.90 -0.16 6.89
N GLY A 94 8.12 0.70 6.21
CA GLY A 94 7.65 1.97 6.76
C GLY A 94 8.74 3.02 6.97
N THR A 95 9.87 2.90 6.28
CA THR A 95 11.02 3.84 6.37
C THR A 95 11.32 4.59 5.08
N HIS A 96 10.59 4.30 4.01
CA HIS A 96 10.77 4.93 2.70
C HIS A 96 9.72 6.04 2.54
N PRO A 97 10.13 7.30 2.30
CA PRO A 97 9.19 8.37 2.02
C PRO A 97 8.52 8.22 0.65
N GLU A 98 9.15 7.46 -0.26
CA GLU A 98 8.61 7.20 -1.60
C GLU A 98 7.30 6.40 -1.52
N GLN A 99 6.24 6.93 -2.13
CA GLN A 99 4.90 6.34 -2.09
C GLN A 99 4.70 5.27 -3.16
N ASP A 100 5.62 5.13 -4.12
CA ASP A 100 5.56 4.16 -5.22
C ASP A 100 6.30 2.85 -4.89
N ILE A 101 6.79 2.68 -3.66
CA ILE A 101 7.55 1.49 -3.23
C ILE A 101 6.89 0.88 -1.98
N LEU A 102 6.62 -0.43 -2.01
CA LEU A 102 5.99 -1.15 -0.92
C LEU A 102 6.76 -2.42 -0.55
N CYS A 103 6.98 -2.61 0.76
CA CYS A 103 7.70 -3.79 1.23
C CYS A 103 6.85 -5.06 1.01
N SER A 104 7.39 -6.07 0.34
CA SER A 104 6.70 -7.33 0.07
C SER A 104 7.47 -8.55 0.58
N CYS A 105 6.87 -9.74 0.47
CA CYS A 105 7.62 -10.99 0.61
C CYS A 105 8.45 -11.25 -0.66
N ASP A 106 9.51 -12.06 -0.53
CA ASP A 106 10.44 -12.39 -1.62
C ASP A 106 9.75 -12.85 -2.90
N SER A 107 8.68 -13.65 -2.78
CA SER A 107 7.93 -14.19 -3.91
C SER A 107 7.17 -13.15 -4.74
N LEU A 108 7.03 -11.92 -4.23
CA LEU A 108 6.34 -10.81 -4.90
C LEU A 108 7.30 -9.65 -5.22
N SER A 109 8.58 -9.77 -4.81
CA SER A 109 9.59 -8.76 -5.07
C SER A 109 9.84 -8.61 -6.56
N GLY A 110 9.97 -7.37 -7.03
CA GLY A 110 10.16 -7.04 -8.44
C GLY A 110 8.87 -6.92 -9.26
N LEU A 111 7.70 -7.18 -8.67
CA LEU A 111 6.43 -6.88 -9.32
C LEU A 111 6.18 -5.37 -9.36
N ASN A 112 5.67 -4.89 -10.49
CA ASN A 112 5.22 -3.52 -10.65
C ASN A 112 3.72 -3.51 -10.91
N ILE A 113 2.97 -2.78 -10.10
CA ILE A 113 1.50 -2.73 -10.17
C ILE A 113 1.10 -1.34 -10.65
N VAL A 114 0.49 -1.26 -11.81
CA VAL A 114 0.17 0.00 -12.50
C VAL A 114 -1.33 0.18 -12.62
N LYS A 115 -1.80 1.42 -12.44
CA LYS A 115 -3.22 1.75 -12.66
C LYS A 115 -3.66 1.49 -14.10
N SER A 116 -4.92 1.09 -14.26
CA SER A 116 -5.61 0.98 -15.54
C SER A 116 -7.10 1.22 -15.36
N LYS A 117 -7.80 1.82 -16.32
CA LYS A 117 -9.23 2.17 -16.19
C LYS A 117 -10.13 0.99 -15.78
N ASP A 118 -9.86 -0.19 -16.32
CA ASP A 118 -10.70 -1.36 -16.10
C ASP A 118 -10.15 -2.32 -15.03
N GLY A 119 -9.12 -1.91 -14.27
CA GLY A 119 -8.51 -2.76 -13.24
C GLY A 119 -7.07 -2.39 -12.92
N VAL A 120 -6.21 -3.42 -12.78
CA VAL A 120 -4.78 -3.22 -12.47
C VAL A 120 -3.94 -4.00 -13.47
N ILE A 121 -2.83 -3.40 -13.90
CA ILE A 121 -1.82 -4.08 -14.70
C ILE A 121 -0.75 -4.58 -13.73
N ILE A 122 -0.42 -5.86 -13.83
CA ILE A 122 0.67 -6.45 -13.04
C ILE A 122 1.79 -6.81 -14.01
N GLU A 123 2.91 -6.11 -13.91
CA GLU A 123 4.11 -6.40 -14.67
C GLU A 123 5.00 -7.36 -13.86
N GLY A 124 5.26 -8.54 -14.44
CA GLY A 124 6.00 -9.63 -13.80
C GLY A 124 5.17 -10.90 -13.67
N GLU A 125 5.72 -11.92 -13.02
CA GLU A 125 5.07 -13.24 -12.93
C GLU A 125 4.35 -13.41 -11.59
N VAL A 126 3.02 -13.50 -11.63
CA VAL A 126 2.18 -13.82 -10.46
C VAL A 126 1.62 -15.22 -10.59
N LYS A 127 1.97 -16.10 -9.65
CA LYS A 127 1.52 -17.50 -9.66
C LYS A 127 0.10 -17.68 -9.14
N ASN A 128 -0.31 -16.88 -8.15
CA ASN A 128 -1.61 -17.02 -7.49
C ASN A 128 -2.16 -15.63 -7.13
N TYR A 129 -3.39 -15.33 -7.55
CA TYR A 129 -4.15 -14.17 -7.11
C TYR A 129 -5.63 -14.51 -7.02
N LYS A 130 -6.37 -13.69 -6.28
CA LYS A 130 -7.83 -13.72 -6.23
C LYS A 130 -8.37 -12.32 -6.45
N ILE A 131 -9.49 -12.22 -7.14
CA ILE A 131 -10.25 -10.99 -7.29
C ILE A 131 -11.51 -11.15 -6.45
N GLU A 132 -11.75 -10.20 -5.56
CA GLU A 132 -12.89 -10.19 -4.66
C GLU A 132 -13.57 -8.81 -4.77
N PRO A 133 -14.90 -8.72 -4.62
CA PRO A 133 -15.55 -7.43 -4.46
C PRO A 133 -15.00 -6.76 -3.19
N PHE A 134 -14.75 -5.46 -3.31
CA PHE A 134 -14.34 -4.64 -2.17
C PHE A 134 -15.52 -4.40 -1.23
#